data_AF-A0A519SMM5-F1
#
_entry.id   AF-A0A519SMM5-F1
#
_cell.length_a   1.000
_cell.length_b   1.000
_cell.length_c   1.000
_cell.angle_alpha   90.00
_cell.angle_beta   90.00
_cell.angle_gamma   90.00
#
_symmetry.space_group_name_H-M   'P 1'
#
loop_
_entity.id
_entity.type
_entity.pdbx_description
1 polymer ?
#
loop_
_entity_poly.entity_id
_entity_poly.type
_entity_poly.pdbx_seq_one_letter_code
_entity_poly.pdbx_strand_id
1 'polypeptide(L)'
;LTAWSGRAAQAQSPGSCDLFTLDAPVPQFRNYYGTRTSVSERFAIVGASNPIDSLLGKAHIYEQVGGVWVHRQTLSAPGTRAIDAYANHVYIDENTALVAAYNYRSPRTSNAHIGAIYVYTRQGSQWVQTGFITNPSATAGGFGYSIAKSGSTVIVGCTYNGTQNHPVFVFQQPAVPTQPWTLAATLLPTGANIGYDFGDAIAIEGDNIVVGAPNAVAAITQSQAAVYFYHRTAGVWSLTQTQSYPRFSLVGNGVAVHGKYAVLCGDAGIGVTSFNVQVYEQVGTTWQLKQTLLNPDNAAYGYGRAVALNAGVLLLASPSSGANNQARKLYRYELRNGSCQLPLRNS
;
A
#
# COMPACT_ATOMS: atom_id res chain seq x y z
N LEU A 1 -29.37 24.52 0.35
CA LEU A 1 -30.65 24.39 -0.39
C LEU A 1 -30.45 23.26 -1.38
N THR A 2 -30.97 22.04 -1.30
CA THR A 2 -31.92 21.23 -0.49
C THR A 2 -31.65 19.80 -1.03
N ALA A 3 -31.64 18.68 -0.31
CA ALA A 3 -32.51 18.23 0.75
C ALA A 3 -31.78 17.21 1.66
N TRP A 4 -32.08 17.34 2.94
CA TRP A 4 -31.78 16.42 4.03
C TRP A 4 -32.95 15.44 4.10
N SER A 5 -32.72 14.13 4.21
CA SER A 5 -33.77 13.17 4.58
C SER A 5 -33.37 12.52 5.90
N GLY A 6 -34.22 12.74 6.89
CA GLY A 6 -33.96 12.41 8.27
C GLY A 6 -33.97 10.91 8.54
N ARG A 7 -32.96 10.45 9.27
CA ARG A 7 -33.15 9.50 10.36
C ARG A 7 -32.53 10.11 11.62
N ALA A 8 -33.34 10.15 12.67
CA ALA A 8 -32.98 10.70 13.96
C ALA A 8 -31.73 9.99 14.52
N ALA A 9 -30.83 10.77 15.09
CA ALA A 9 -29.68 10.28 15.83
C ALA A 9 -30.17 9.44 17.02
N GLN A 10 -30.06 8.12 16.92
CA GLN A 10 -30.01 7.26 18.09
C GLN A 10 -28.56 7.22 18.55
N ALA A 11 -28.32 7.49 19.84
CA ALA A 11 -27.03 7.29 20.46
C ALA A 11 -26.59 5.83 20.24
N GLN A 12 -25.52 5.64 19.48
CA GLN A 12 -25.04 4.33 19.06
C GLN A 12 -24.34 3.60 20.21
N SER A 13 -24.56 2.29 20.29
CA SER A 13 -23.87 1.42 21.22
C SER A 13 -22.38 1.29 20.83
N PRO A 14 -21.46 1.03 21.78
CA PRO A 14 -20.00 1.04 21.55
C PRO A 14 -19.45 -0.07 20.63
N GLY A 15 -20.29 -0.76 19.84
CA GLY A 15 -19.95 -1.95 19.08
C GLY A 15 -20.33 -1.94 17.60
N SER A 16 -20.91 -0.87 17.06
CA SER A 16 -21.16 -0.78 15.62
C SER A 16 -19.90 -0.31 14.87
N CYS A 17 -19.44 -1.13 13.92
CA CYS A 17 -18.48 -0.69 12.91
C CYS A 17 -19.20 0.28 11.99
N ASP A 18 -19.01 1.58 12.17
CA ASP A 18 -19.57 2.57 11.26
C ASP A 18 -18.86 2.44 9.90
N LEU A 19 -19.56 1.85 8.93
CA LEU A 19 -19.10 1.77 7.56
C LEU A 19 -19.41 3.10 6.88
N PHE A 20 -18.36 3.84 6.51
CA PHE A 20 -18.49 5.04 5.69
C PHE A 20 -18.07 4.75 4.25
N THR A 21 -18.85 5.25 3.29
CA THR A 21 -18.52 5.17 1.87
C THR A 21 -17.88 6.49 1.41
N LEU A 22 -16.79 6.39 0.66
CA LEU A 22 -16.17 7.52 -0.02
C LEU A 22 -16.56 7.45 -1.50
N ASP A 23 -17.64 8.12 -1.88
CA ASP A 23 -18.08 8.11 -3.27
C ASP A 23 -17.21 8.99 -4.15
N ALA A 24 -16.95 8.55 -5.39
CA ALA A 24 -16.25 9.36 -6.37
C ALA A 24 -17.04 10.68 -6.60
N PRO A 25 -16.40 11.86 -6.61
CA PRO A 25 -17.11 13.14 -6.72
C PRO A 25 -17.85 13.29 -8.06
N VAL A 26 -17.36 12.59 -9.09
CA VAL A 26 -18.01 12.45 -10.40
C VAL A 26 -17.89 10.97 -10.81
N PRO A 27 -18.99 10.20 -10.79
CA PRO A 27 -19.00 8.85 -11.31
C PRO A 27 -18.77 8.91 -12.83
N GLN A 28 -17.73 8.25 -13.33
CA GLN A 28 -17.64 7.93 -14.76
C GLN A 28 -17.36 6.45 -14.94
N PHE A 29 -17.75 5.93 -16.09
CA PHE A 29 -17.54 4.55 -16.48
C PHE A 29 -16.03 4.25 -16.49
N ARG A 30 -15.59 3.22 -15.75
CA ARG A 30 -14.18 2.76 -15.65
C ARG A 30 -13.19 3.77 -15.04
N ASN A 31 -13.58 4.53 -14.03
CA ASN A 31 -12.64 5.48 -13.40
C ASN A 31 -11.59 4.86 -12.45
N TYR A 32 -11.57 3.53 -12.25
CA TYR A 32 -10.60 2.84 -11.37
C TYR A 32 -10.47 3.48 -9.97
N TYR A 33 -11.51 4.18 -9.54
CA TYR A 33 -11.58 4.87 -8.27
C TYR A 33 -11.54 3.84 -7.13
N GLY A 34 -10.72 4.08 -6.12
CA GLY A 34 -10.56 3.16 -4.99
C GLY A 34 -9.53 2.05 -5.22
N THR A 35 -8.76 2.09 -6.31
CA THR A 35 -7.70 1.08 -6.57
C THR A 35 -6.53 1.17 -5.61
N ARG A 36 -6.26 2.37 -5.06
CA ARG A 36 -5.39 2.59 -3.91
C ARG A 36 -6.00 3.65 -3.01
N THR A 37 -5.81 3.48 -1.70
CA THR A 37 -6.31 4.41 -0.70
C THR A 37 -5.29 4.55 0.41
N SER A 38 -5.32 5.70 1.08
CA SER A 38 -4.61 5.93 2.34
C SER A 38 -5.49 6.80 3.22
N VAL A 39 -5.46 6.55 4.52
CA VAL A 39 -6.29 7.23 5.51
C VAL A 39 -5.44 7.55 6.74
N SER A 40 -5.63 8.75 7.27
CA SER A 40 -5.17 9.22 8.57
C SER A 40 -6.38 9.50 9.47
N GLU A 41 -6.15 10.05 10.66
CA GLU A 41 -7.25 10.39 11.58
C GLU A 41 -8.26 11.36 10.95
N ARG A 42 -7.78 12.38 10.22
CA ARG A 42 -8.65 13.42 9.66
C ARG A 42 -8.79 13.35 8.14
N PHE A 43 -7.86 12.74 7.42
CA PHE A 43 -7.82 12.78 5.96
C PHE A 43 -7.86 11.39 5.33
N ALA A 44 -8.50 11.28 4.18
CA ALA A 44 -8.40 10.13 3.31
C ALA A 44 -8.06 10.58 1.90
N ILE A 45 -7.27 9.79 1.19
CA ILE A 45 -6.94 10.00 -0.21
C ILE A 45 -7.28 8.73 -0.99
N VAL A 46 -7.93 8.91 -2.13
CA VAL A 46 -8.34 7.83 -3.02
C VAL A 46 -7.76 8.06 -4.40
N GLY A 47 -6.96 7.09 -4.86
CA GLY A 47 -6.43 7.06 -6.22
C GLY A 47 -7.47 6.54 -7.22
N ALA A 48 -7.46 7.16 -8.40
CA ALA A 48 -8.26 6.81 -9.56
C ALA A 48 -7.35 6.80 -10.80
N SER A 49 -6.39 5.87 -10.83
CA SER A 49 -5.45 5.70 -11.94
C SER A 49 -5.97 4.68 -12.94
N ASN A 50 -5.98 5.03 -14.23
CA ASN A 50 -6.23 4.06 -15.31
C ASN A 50 -4.92 3.76 -16.05
N PRO A 51 -4.39 2.53 -15.98
CA PRO A 51 -3.20 2.16 -16.74
C PRO A 51 -3.51 1.76 -18.20
N ILE A 52 -4.78 1.61 -18.58
CA ILE A 52 -5.20 1.03 -19.87
C ILE A 52 -5.85 2.07 -20.80
N ASP A 53 -6.71 2.96 -20.29
CA ASP A 53 -7.23 4.09 -21.08
C ASP A 53 -6.49 5.37 -20.73
N SER A 54 -6.31 6.23 -21.74
CA SER A 54 -5.66 7.55 -21.71
C SER A 54 -6.39 8.60 -20.83
N LEU A 55 -6.96 8.20 -19.70
CA LEU A 55 -7.51 9.09 -18.69
C LEU A 55 -6.38 9.57 -17.78
N LEU A 56 -6.29 10.89 -17.61
CA LEU A 56 -5.44 11.50 -16.59
C LEU A 56 -5.88 10.98 -15.23
N GLY A 57 -5.04 10.17 -14.59
CA GLY A 57 -5.30 9.67 -13.26
C GLY A 57 -5.52 10.82 -12.27
N LYS A 58 -6.33 10.57 -11.24
CA LYS A 58 -6.70 11.58 -10.23
C LYS A 58 -6.54 11.04 -8.82
N ALA A 59 -6.23 11.92 -7.88
CA ALA A 59 -6.30 11.62 -6.46
C ALA A 59 -7.34 12.51 -5.78
N HIS A 60 -8.27 11.91 -5.05
CA HIS A 60 -9.37 12.61 -4.40
C HIS A 60 -9.14 12.63 -2.89
N ILE A 61 -9.12 13.83 -2.30
CA ILE A 61 -8.91 14.03 -0.87
C ILE A 61 -10.25 14.30 -0.19
N TYR A 62 -10.45 13.60 0.93
CA TYR A 62 -11.58 13.72 1.82
C TYR A 62 -11.10 14.12 3.21
N GLU A 63 -11.92 14.88 3.92
CA GLU A 63 -11.69 15.29 5.30
C GLU A 63 -12.83 14.82 6.18
N GLN A 64 -12.53 14.24 7.34
CA GLN A 64 -13.52 13.87 8.33
C GLN A 64 -13.98 15.12 9.08
N VAL A 65 -15.28 15.43 9.00
CA VAL A 65 -15.91 16.56 9.68
C VAL A 65 -17.23 16.10 10.28
N GLY A 66 -17.36 16.20 11.61
CA GLY A 66 -18.61 15.85 12.30
C GLY A 66 -19.03 14.39 12.09
N GLY A 67 -18.06 13.47 12.01
CA GLY A 67 -18.30 12.04 11.79
C GLY A 67 -18.57 11.64 10.35
N VAL A 68 -18.55 12.56 9.38
CA VAL A 68 -18.71 12.25 7.95
C VAL A 68 -17.47 12.64 7.15
N TRP A 69 -17.19 11.88 6.09
CA TRP A 69 -16.12 12.21 5.16
C TRP A 69 -16.61 13.14 4.05
N VAL A 70 -15.99 14.31 3.94
CA VAL A 70 -16.36 15.35 2.97
C VAL A 70 -15.27 15.49 1.92
N HIS A 71 -15.63 15.39 0.64
CA HIS A 71 -14.68 15.66 -0.46
C HIS A 71 -14.18 17.10 -0.37
N ARG A 72 -12.86 17.29 -0.40
CA ARG A 72 -12.22 18.61 -0.31
C ARG A 72 -11.55 19.03 -1.60
N GLN A 73 -10.87 18.10 -2.26
CA GLN A 73 -10.04 18.44 -3.40
C GLN A 73 -9.83 17.26 -4.33
N THR A 74 -9.68 17.54 -5.61
CA THR A 74 -9.19 16.59 -6.60
C THR A 74 -7.83 17.08 -7.08
N LEU A 75 -6.80 16.27 -6.86
CA LEU A 75 -5.47 16.47 -7.39
C LEU A 75 -5.38 15.79 -8.76
N SER A 76 -4.79 16.49 -9.72
CA SER A 76 -4.58 16.01 -11.08
C SER A 76 -3.11 16.13 -11.42
N ALA A 77 -2.63 15.25 -12.31
CA ALA A 77 -1.27 15.31 -12.82
C ALA A 77 -0.96 16.73 -13.35
N PRO A 78 0.16 17.35 -12.94
CA PRO A 78 0.64 18.58 -13.55
C PRO A 78 1.00 18.32 -15.02
N GLY A 79 0.20 18.86 -15.94
CA GLY A 79 0.36 18.66 -17.39
C GLY A 79 -0.75 17.80 -18.01
N THR A 80 -0.62 17.47 -19.30
CA THR A 80 -1.68 16.81 -20.10
C THR A 80 -1.37 15.36 -20.46
N ARG A 81 -0.37 14.73 -19.83
CA ARG A 81 0.10 13.38 -20.23
C ARG A 81 -0.67 12.28 -19.51
N ALA A 82 -1.70 11.78 -20.17
CA ALA A 82 -2.55 10.70 -19.69
C ALA A 82 -1.85 9.38 -19.31
N ILE A 83 -0.65 9.13 -19.82
CA ILE A 83 0.03 7.83 -19.73
C ILE A 83 0.94 7.67 -18.50
N ASP A 84 1.10 8.71 -17.68
CA ASP A 84 2.05 8.69 -16.55
C ASP A 84 1.55 7.85 -15.35
N ALA A 85 0.32 7.30 -15.44
CA ALA A 85 -0.33 6.52 -14.40
C ALA A 85 -0.39 7.24 -13.04
N TYR A 86 -0.68 8.55 -13.07
CA TYR A 86 -0.81 9.38 -11.88
C TYR A 86 -1.85 8.81 -10.91
N ALA A 87 -1.55 8.89 -9.61
CA ALA A 87 -2.33 8.33 -8.51
C ALA A 87 -2.45 6.79 -8.51
N ASN A 88 -1.49 6.07 -9.11
CA ASN A 88 -1.41 4.61 -8.99
C ASN A 88 -1.14 4.14 -7.56
N HIS A 89 -0.53 4.99 -6.75
CA HIS A 89 -0.32 4.81 -5.33
C HIS A 89 -0.41 6.16 -4.64
N VAL A 90 -1.01 6.18 -3.46
CA VAL A 90 -1.27 7.41 -2.71
C VAL A 90 -0.96 7.21 -1.23
N TYR A 91 -0.56 8.29 -0.57
CA TYR A 91 -0.41 8.38 0.87
C TYR A 91 -0.94 9.73 1.34
N ILE A 92 -1.56 9.78 2.52
CA ILE A 92 -1.93 11.04 3.19
C ILE A 92 -1.74 10.96 4.70
N ASP A 93 -1.23 12.04 5.28
CA ASP A 93 -1.29 12.36 6.71
C ASP A 93 -1.87 13.78 6.92
N GLU A 94 -1.75 14.34 8.12
CA GLU A 94 -2.25 15.70 8.42
C GLU A 94 -1.68 16.80 7.51
N ASN A 95 -0.44 16.66 7.06
CA ASN A 95 0.32 17.74 6.42
C ASN A 95 0.92 17.36 5.06
N THR A 96 1.00 16.08 4.73
CA THR A 96 1.67 15.56 3.53
C THR A 96 0.76 14.60 2.79
N ALA A 97 0.57 14.83 1.49
CA ALA A 97 0.00 13.86 0.58
C ALA A 97 1.03 13.53 -0.51
N LEU A 98 1.22 12.24 -0.76
CA LEU A 98 2.10 11.73 -1.82
C LEU A 98 1.25 11.09 -2.89
N VAL A 99 1.50 11.47 -4.14
CA VAL A 99 0.79 10.91 -5.30
C VAL A 99 1.81 10.39 -6.29
N ALA A 100 1.83 9.08 -6.46
CA ALA A 100 2.77 8.41 -7.35
C ALA A 100 2.31 8.48 -8.81
N ALA A 101 3.29 8.46 -9.71
CA ALA A 101 3.09 8.34 -11.15
C ALA A 101 4.18 7.43 -11.70
N TYR A 102 4.01 6.12 -11.54
CA TYR A 102 5.08 5.15 -11.82
C TYR A 102 5.51 5.09 -13.30
N ASN A 103 4.65 5.54 -14.23
CA ASN A 103 4.97 5.65 -15.65
C ASN A 103 5.44 7.04 -16.07
N TYR A 104 5.71 7.94 -15.13
CA TYR A 104 6.24 9.27 -15.45
C TYR A 104 7.50 9.18 -16.34
N ARG A 105 7.48 9.92 -17.45
CA ARG A 105 8.61 10.05 -18.37
C ARG A 105 9.32 11.37 -18.14
N SER A 106 10.62 11.31 -17.84
CA SER A 106 11.42 12.53 -17.72
C SER A 106 11.66 13.16 -19.10
N PRO A 107 11.40 14.47 -19.27
CA PRO A 107 11.77 15.18 -20.49
C PRO A 107 13.28 15.28 -20.71
N ARG A 108 14.09 15.00 -19.67
CA ARG A 108 15.55 15.15 -19.68
C ARG A 108 16.31 13.85 -20.01
N THR A 109 15.63 12.71 -19.95
CA THR A 109 16.19 11.42 -20.36
C THR A 109 15.49 10.95 -21.64
N SER A 110 15.91 9.83 -22.23
CA SER A 110 15.44 9.27 -23.51
C SER A 110 13.94 8.85 -23.56
N ASN A 111 13.05 9.55 -22.86
CA ASN A 111 11.63 9.24 -22.66
C ASN A 111 11.37 7.89 -21.96
N ALA A 112 12.32 7.37 -21.19
CA ALA A 112 12.12 6.17 -20.39
C ALA A 112 11.07 6.40 -19.28
N HIS A 113 10.22 5.41 -19.03
CA HIS A 113 9.25 5.40 -17.92
C HIS A 113 9.99 5.21 -16.59
N ILE A 114 10.56 6.29 -16.06
CA ILE A 114 11.36 6.23 -14.84
C ILE A 114 10.50 6.27 -13.58
N GLY A 115 9.30 6.87 -13.65
CA GLY A 115 8.43 7.07 -12.51
C GLY A 115 8.80 8.29 -11.64
N ALA A 116 7.83 8.79 -10.88
CA ALA A 116 8.00 9.91 -9.97
C ALA A 116 6.94 9.95 -8.86
N ILE A 117 7.16 10.78 -7.85
CA ILE A 117 6.19 11.10 -6.79
C ILE A 117 5.99 12.60 -6.71
N TYR A 118 4.74 13.02 -6.80
CA TYR A 118 4.32 14.39 -6.52
C TYR A 118 4.03 14.56 -5.04
N VAL A 119 4.58 15.61 -4.45
CA VAL A 119 4.44 15.91 -3.02
C VAL A 119 3.54 17.13 -2.86
N TYR A 120 2.46 16.95 -2.12
CA TYR A 120 1.51 18.00 -1.76
C TYR A 120 1.57 18.25 -0.26
N THR A 121 1.53 19.52 0.12
CA THR A 121 1.40 19.93 1.51
C THR A 121 0.19 20.81 1.73
N ARG A 122 -0.36 20.74 2.93
CA ARG A 122 -1.55 21.50 3.30
C ARG A 122 -1.19 22.96 3.56
N GLN A 123 -1.81 23.87 2.82
CA GLN A 123 -1.72 25.32 3.01
C GLN A 123 -3.14 25.85 3.27
N GLY A 124 -3.47 26.06 4.54
CA GLY A 124 -4.84 26.35 4.97
C GLY A 124 -5.79 25.19 4.69
N SER A 125 -6.79 25.40 3.85
CA SER A 125 -7.77 24.37 3.47
C SER A 125 -7.42 23.65 2.16
N GLN A 126 -6.32 24.00 1.50
CA GLN A 126 -5.94 23.46 0.19
C GLN A 126 -4.67 22.60 0.30
N TRP A 127 -4.59 21.59 -0.55
CA TRP A 127 -3.39 20.78 -0.79
C TRP A 127 -2.66 21.34 -2.02
N VAL A 128 -1.47 21.86 -1.79
CA VAL A 128 -0.65 22.53 -2.81
C VAL A 128 0.57 21.67 -3.10
N GLN A 129 0.90 21.46 -4.37
CA GLN A 129 2.13 20.75 -4.73
C GLN A 129 3.34 21.58 -4.31
N THR A 130 4.17 21.04 -3.42
CA THR A 130 5.39 21.72 -2.93
C THR A 130 6.67 20.97 -3.23
N GLY A 131 6.57 19.73 -3.74
CA GLY A 131 7.75 18.94 -4.05
C GLY A 131 7.51 17.92 -5.14
N PHE A 132 8.62 17.32 -5.57
CA PHE A 132 8.67 16.30 -6.61
C PHE A 132 9.88 15.40 -6.33
N ILE A 133 9.64 14.11 -6.11
CA ILE A 133 10.69 13.12 -5.87
C ILE A 133 10.92 12.35 -7.18
N THR A 134 12.12 12.50 -7.73
CA THR A 134 12.55 11.79 -8.94
C THR A 134 13.21 10.47 -8.60
N ASN A 135 13.05 9.49 -9.48
CA ASN A 135 13.79 8.24 -9.39
C ASN A 135 15.32 8.52 -9.40
N PRO A 136 16.06 8.09 -8.36
CA PRO A 136 17.50 8.31 -8.27
C PRO A 136 18.29 7.33 -9.13
N SER A 137 17.68 6.25 -9.63
CA SER A 137 18.30 5.29 -10.53
C SER A 137 18.08 5.67 -11.99
N ALA A 138 19.15 5.57 -12.78
CA ALA A 138 19.09 5.78 -14.23
C ALA A 138 18.57 4.54 -15.00
N THR A 139 18.51 3.37 -14.35
CA THR A 139 18.24 2.08 -15.02
C THR A 139 16.97 1.40 -14.52
N ALA A 140 16.54 1.67 -13.29
CA ALA A 140 15.28 1.14 -12.77
C ALA A 140 14.11 1.98 -13.31
N GLY A 141 13.11 1.33 -13.91
CA GLY A 141 11.84 1.97 -14.26
C GLY A 141 10.81 1.84 -13.14
N GLY A 142 9.67 2.52 -13.28
CA GLY A 142 8.51 2.25 -12.42
C GLY A 142 8.59 2.75 -10.98
N PHE A 143 9.45 3.73 -10.70
CA PHE A 143 9.56 4.34 -9.37
C PHE A 143 8.22 4.94 -8.92
N GLY A 144 7.78 4.63 -7.70
CA GLY A 144 6.47 5.02 -7.19
C GLY A 144 5.39 3.96 -7.43
N TYR A 145 5.77 2.73 -7.79
CA TYR A 145 4.83 1.62 -7.88
C TYR A 145 4.17 1.32 -6.52
N SER A 146 4.98 1.35 -5.44
CA SER A 146 4.53 1.24 -4.06
C SER A 146 5.14 2.38 -3.21
N ILE A 147 4.39 2.84 -2.22
CA ILE A 147 4.84 3.88 -1.28
C ILE A 147 4.41 3.48 0.13
N ALA A 148 5.32 3.64 1.09
CA ALA A 148 4.99 3.58 2.51
C ALA A 148 5.68 4.73 3.26
N LYS A 149 5.05 5.30 4.29
CA LYS A 149 5.62 6.41 5.07
C LYS A 149 5.35 6.22 6.54
N SER A 150 6.38 6.48 7.36
CA SER A 150 6.30 6.52 8.82
C SER A 150 7.07 7.74 9.32
N GLY A 151 6.41 8.60 10.09
CA GLY A 151 6.99 9.87 10.51
C GLY A 151 7.49 10.66 9.30
N SER A 152 8.78 10.99 9.27
CA SER A 152 9.43 11.72 8.19
C SER A 152 10.16 10.82 7.18
N THR A 153 10.09 9.50 7.31
CA THR A 153 10.73 8.54 6.40
C THR A 153 9.72 7.99 5.39
N VAL A 154 10.04 8.08 4.10
CA VAL A 154 9.26 7.51 2.99
C VAL A 154 10.06 6.41 2.34
N ILE A 155 9.38 5.35 1.92
CA ILE A 155 9.94 4.27 1.14
C ILE A 155 9.21 4.19 -0.18
N VAL A 156 9.96 3.99 -1.25
CA VAL A 156 9.45 3.94 -2.62
C VAL A 156 9.98 2.69 -3.32
N GLY A 157 9.06 1.86 -3.80
CA GLY A 157 9.38 0.72 -4.64
C GLY A 157 9.33 1.04 -6.13
N CYS A 158 9.95 0.14 -6.90
CA CYS A 158 9.94 0.13 -8.36
C CYS A 158 9.18 -1.10 -8.86
N THR A 159 8.52 -0.99 -10.02
CA THR A 159 7.89 -2.16 -10.66
C THR A 159 8.91 -2.98 -11.45
N TYR A 160 8.60 -4.27 -11.64
CA TYR A 160 9.29 -5.09 -12.62
C TYR A 160 9.19 -4.49 -14.03
N ASN A 161 10.33 -4.40 -14.72
CA ASN A 161 10.45 -3.89 -16.09
C ASN A 161 11.21 -4.85 -17.03
N GLY A 162 11.37 -6.11 -16.65
CA GLY A 162 12.17 -7.08 -17.41
C GLY A 162 13.55 -7.39 -16.80
N THR A 163 14.07 -6.55 -15.91
CA THR A 163 15.41 -6.72 -15.30
C THR A 163 15.36 -7.30 -13.88
N GLN A 164 16.50 -7.76 -13.37
CA GLN A 164 16.67 -8.22 -11.99
C GLN A 164 17.02 -7.06 -11.05
N ASN A 165 16.91 -7.29 -9.73
CA ASN A 165 17.43 -6.42 -8.65
C ASN A 165 16.81 -5.01 -8.63
N HIS A 166 15.49 -4.91 -8.65
CA HIS A 166 14.85 -3.62 -8.47
C HIS A 166 15.16 -3.07 -7.08
N PRO A 167 15.67 -1.83 -6.97
CA PRO A 167 15.92 -1.21 -5.69
C PRO A 167 14.62 -0.71 -5.06
N VAL A 168 14.61 -0.69 -3.73
CA VAL A 168 13.69 0.10 -2.93
C VAL A 168 14.45 1.29 -2.36
N PHE A 169 13.90 2.49 -2.46
CA PHE A 169 14.58 3.71 -2.04
C PHE A 169 13.95 4.26 -0.76
N VAL A 170 14.80 4.67 0.17
CA VAL A 170 14.38 5.33 1.41
C VAL A 170 14.70 6.81 1.32
N PHE A 171 13.68 7.65 1.41
CA PHE A 171 13.79 9.10 1.41
C PHE A 171 13.47 9.68 2.77
N GLN A 172 14.12 10.80 3.06
CA GLN A 172 13.89 11.60 4.25
C GLN A 172 13.16 12.89 3.86
N GLN A 173 12.02 13.13 4.52
CA GLN A 173 11.24 14.34 4.38
C GLN A 173 12.05 15.51 4.94
N PRO A 174 12.16 16.63 4.20
CA PRO A 174 12.83 17.82 4.69
C PRO A 174 12.00 18.48 5.80
N ALA A 175 12.68 19.15 6.74
CA ALA A 175 12.02 19.93 7.77
C ALA A 175 11.26 21.14 7.20
N VAL A 176 11.76 21.70 6.08
CA VAL A 176 11.11 22.78 5.34
C VAL A 176 10.49 22.21 4.07
N PRO A 177 9.16 22.26 3.87
CA PRO A 177 8.47 21.62 2.75
C PRO A 177 8.93 21.99 1.33
N THR A 178 9.61 23.14 1.18
CA THR A 178 10.13 23.63 -0.11
C THR A 178 11.54 23.12 -0.42
N GLN A 179 12.22 22.50 0.55
CA GLN A 179 13.52 21.87 0.32
C GLN A 179 13.35 20.51 -0.37
N PRO A 180 14.38 19.99 -1.05
CA PRO A 180 14.31 18.68 -1.66
C PRO A 180 14.27 17.56 -0.61
N TRP A 181 13.59 16.47 -0.94
CA TRP A 181 13.71 15.20 -0.21
C TRP A 181 15.08 14.60 -0.46
N THR A 182 15.69 14.02 0.58
CA THR A 182 17.03 13.44 0.47
C THR A 182 16.96 11.92 0.43
N LEU A 183 17.74 11.30 -0.44
CA LEU A 183 17.90 9.85 -0.48
C LEU A 183 18.75 9.43 0.74
N ALA A 184 18.14 8.70 1.67
CA ALA A 184 18.78 8.23 2.89
C ALA A 184 19.39 6.83 2.73
N ALA A 185 18.76 5.95 1.95
CA ALA A 185 19.28 4.62 1.65
C ALA A 185 18.72 4.05 0.35
N THR A 186 19.46 3.11 -0.24
CA THR A 186 18.98 2.23 -1.30
C THR A 186 19.03 0.80 -0.77
N LEU A 187 17.87 0.16 -0.67
CA LEU A 187 17.72 -1.22 -0.24
C LEU A 187 17.70 -2.11 -1.49
N LEU A 188 18.52 -3.15 -1.50
CA LEU A 188 18.59 -4.14 -2.56
C LEU A 188 18.21 -5.51 -2.01
N PRO A 189 17.54 -6.38 -2.78
CA PRO A 189 17.44 -7.77 -2.42
C PRO A 189 18.85 -8.38 -2.43
N THR A 190 19.19 -9.16 -1.40
CA THR A 190 20.49 -9.86 -1.31
C THR A 190 20.27 -11.37 -1.17
N GLY A 191 21.21 -12.18 -1.65
CA GLY A 191 21.20 -13.65 -1.53
C GLY A 191 20.76 -14.37 -2.81
N ALA A 192 20.26 -15.61 -2.69
CA ALA A 192 19.85 -16.46 -3.82
C ALA A 192 18.52 -16.03 -4.48
N ASN A 193 17.79 -15.11 -3.85
CA ASN A 193 16.52 -14.56 -4.34
C ASN A 193 16.78 -13.20 -4.99
N ILE A 194 17.21 -13.23 -6.25
CA ILE A 194 17.44 -12.02 -7.04
C ILE A 194 16.08 -11.45 -7.46
N GLY A 195 15.46 -10.71 -6.53
CA GLY A 195 14.06 -10.31 -6.57
C GLY A 195 13.67 -9.57 -7.85
N TYR A 196 12.79 -10.19 -8.64
CA TYR A 196 12.19 -9.56 -9.83
C TYR A 196 11.14 -8.53 -9.44
N ASP A 197 10.44 -8.77 -8.33
CA ASP A 197 9.37 -7.90 -7.84
C ASP A 197 9.69 -7.32 -6.46
N PHE A 198 10.98 -7.18 -6.11
CA PHE A 198 11.36 -6.60 -4.81
C PHE A 198 10.83 -5.17 -4.69
N GLY A 199 9.94 -4.96 -3.73
CA GLY A 199 9.25 -3.68 -3.56
C GLY A 199 7.83 -3.65 -4.13
N ASP A 200 7.25 -4.76 -4.57
CA ASP A 200 5.84 -4.83 -5.01
C ASP A 200 4.88 -4.38 -3.88
N ALA A 201 5.16 -4.82 -2.65
CA ALA A 201 4.49 -4.34 -1.44
C ALA A 201 5.51 -3.90 -0.39
N ILE A 202 5.22 -2.79 0.29
CA ILE A 202 6.11 -2.19 1.29
C ILE A 202 5.28 -1.73 2.48
N ALA A 203 5.75 -1.99 3.69
CA ALA A 203 5.23 -1.39 4.91
C ALA A 203 6.40 -0.88 5.78
N ILE A 204 6.18 0.24 6.47
CA ILE A 204 7.12 0.82 7.43
C ILE A 204 6.38 1.30 8.66
N GLU A 205 6.96 1.04 9.82
CA GLU A 205 6.62 1.75 11.04
C GLU A 205 7.86 1.91 11.91
N GLY A 206 8.12 3.14 12.34
CA GLY A 206 9.30 3.48 13.14
C GLY A 206 10.58 3.03 12.46
N ASP A 207 11.26 2.06 13.08
CA ASP A 207 12.53 1.49 12.65
C ASP A 207 12.39 0.11 11.98
N ASN A 208 11.18 -0.34 11.65
CA ASN A 208 10.92 -1.61 10.97
C ASN A 208 10.39 -1.39 9.55
N ILE A 209 10.96 -2.12 8.58
CA ILE A 209 10.48 -2.18 7.20
C ILE A 209 10.22 -3.62 6.83
N VAL A 210 9.10 -3.85 6.14
CA VAL A 210 8.77 -5.13 5.50
C VAL A 210 8.65 -4.88 3.99
N VAL A 211 9.43 -5.61 3.19
CA VAL A 211 9.40 -5.55 1.72
C VAL A 211 9.02 -6.90 1.16
N GLY A 212 7.96 -6.93 0.36
CA GLY A 212 7.53 -8.12 -0.37
C GLY A 212 8.15 -8.23 -1.77
N ALA A 213 8.42 -9.45 -2.19
CA ALA A 213 8.84 -9.84 -3.52
C ALA A 213 8.11 -11.13 -3.93
N PRO A 214 6.84 -11.06 -4.38
CA PRO A 214 6.04 -12.25 -4.67
C PRO A 214 6.59 -13.10 -5.82
N ASN A 215 7.40 -12.52 -6.71
CA ASN A 215 8.18 -13.25 -7.72
C ASN A 215 9.68 -13.03 -7.49
N ALA A 216 10.26 -13.58 -6.42
CA ALA A 216 11.66 -13.30 -6.08
C ALA A 216 12.69 -14.06 -6.96
N VAL A 217 12.25 -15.04 -7.77
CA VAL A 217 13.11 -15.88 -8.63
C VAL A 217 12.47 -16.05 -10.02
N ALA A 218 13.23 -15.84 -11.10
CA ALA A 218 12.68 -15.78 -12.47
C ALA A 218 12.46 -17.06 -13.24
N ALA A 219 13.03 -18.18 -12.83
CA ALA A 219 12.72 -19.38 -13.57
C ALA A 219 11.22 -19.63 -13.32
N ILE A 220 10.40 -19.52 -14.36
CA ILE A 220 8.97 -19.91 -14.35
C ILE A 220 8.74 -21.33 -13.79
N THR A 221 9.82 -22.12 -13.71
CA THR A 221 9.91 -23.43 -13.07
C THR A 221 10.32 -23.43 -11.59
N GLN A 222 10.63 -22.27 -11.01
CA GLN A 222 11.15 -22.05 -9.65
C GLN A 222 10.69 -20.74 -8.98
N SER A 223 9.69 -19.99 -9.49
CA SER A 223 9.27 -18.72 -8.86
C SER A 223 8.91 -18.95 -7.39
N GLN A 224 9.71 -18.36 -6.52
CA GLN A 224 9.59 -18.40 -5.06
C GLN A 224 9.35 -16.97 -4.59
N ALA A 225 8.30 -16.77 -3.81
CA ALA A 225 8.10 -15.52 -3.09
C ALA A 225 9.17 -15.35 -2.01
N ALA A 226 9.52 -14.10 -1.73
CA ALA A 226 10.32 -13.74 -0.57
C ALA A 226 9.80 -12.47 0.10
N VAL A 227 10.00 -12.39 1.41
CA VAL A 227 9.76 -11.18 2.21
C VAL A 227 11.03 -10.83 2.97
N TYR A 228 11.38 -9.56 2.99
CA TYR A 228 12.61 -9.04 3.56
C TYR A 228 12.26 -8.08 4.69
N PHE A 229 12.89 -8.27 5.84
CA PHE A 229 12.72 -7.44 7.03
C PHE A 229 13.99 -6.61 7.22
N TYR A 230 13.84 -5.29 7.29
CA TYR A 230 14.93 -4.38 7.62
C TYR A 230 14.66 -3.69 8.94
N HIS A 231 15.73 -3.42 9.68
CA HIS A 231 15.70 -2.63 10.91
C HIS A 231 16.64 -1.44 10.80
N ARG A 232 16.25 -0.28 11.35
CA ARG A 232 17.11 0.89 11.47
C ARG A 232 17.78 0.94 12.83
N THR A 233 19.11 0.96 12.84
CA THR A 233 19.90 1.15 14.05
C THR A 233 20.87 2.30 13.83
N ALA A 234 20.85 3.31 14.71
CA ALA A 234 21.70 4.51 14.61
C ALA A 234 21.65 5.18 13.21
N GLY A 235 20.46 5.24 12.61
CA GLY A 235 20.24 5.84 11.29
C GLY A 235 20.50 4.94 10.09
N VAL A 236 21.05 3.73 10.29
CA VAL A 236 21.40 2.80 9.21
C VAL A 236 20.36 1.70 9.10
N TRP A 237 19.77 1.54 7.90
CA TRP A 237 18.90 0.42 7.57
C TRP A 237 19.72 -0.82 7.23
N SER A 238 19.44 -1.94 7.89
CA SER A 238 20.11 -3.23 7.63
C SER A 238 19.08 -4.34 7.48
N LEU A 239 19.32 -5.25 6.53
CA LEU A 239 18.52 -6.45 6.37
C LEU A 239 18.74 -7.34 7.59
N THR A 240 17.68 -7.62 8.34
CA THR A 240 17.74 -8.48 9.54
C THR A 240 17.27 -9.89 9.26
N GLN A 241 16.35 -10.08 8.30
CA GLN A 241 15.82 -11.39 7.97
C GLN A 241 15.27 -11.43 6.54
N THR A 242 15.47 -12.57 5.87
CA THR A 242 14.77 -12.92 4.62
C THR A 242 13.95 -14.17 4.88
N GLN A 243 12.67 -14.12 4.54
CA GLN A 243 11.76 -15.26 4.56
C GLN A 243 11.47 -15.69 3.12
N SER A 244 11.91 -16.89 2.75
CA SER A 244 11.63 -17.51 1.44
C SER A 244 10.42 -18.43 1.54
N TYR A 245 9.69 -18.55 0.43
CA TYR A 245 8.51 -19.39 0.32
C TYR A 245 8.65 -20.43 -0.80
N PRO A 246 7.90 -21.53 -0.75
CA PRO A 246 7.90 -22.54 -1.80
C PRO A 246 7.48 -21.98 -3.17
N ARG A 247 7.72 -22.79 -4.21
CA ARG A 247 7.32 -22.46 -5.57
C ARG A 247 5.82 -22.15 -5.66
N PHE A 248 5.48 -21.11 -6.43
CA PHE A 248 4.12 -20.60 -6.69
C PHE A 248 3.44 -19.89 -5.51
N SER A 249 4.14 -19.72 -4.39
CA SER A 249 3.65 -18.84 -3.34
C SER A 249 3.64 -17.38 -3.84
N LEU A 250 2.62 -16.60 -3.48
CA LEU A 250 2.54 -15.16 -3.77
C LEU A 250 2.68 -14.33 -2.48
N VAL A 251 3.26 -14.90 -1.42
CA VAL A 251 3.45 -14.18 -0.15
C VAL A 251 4.28 -12.92 -0.39
N GLY A 252 3.88 -11.83 0.26
CA GLY A 252 4.51 -10.53 0.07
C GLY A 252 3.82 -9.68 -1.01
N ASN A 253 2.72 -10.15 -1.60
CA ASN A 253 1.88 -9.30 -2.45
C ASN A 253 1.08 -8.24 -1.66
N GLY A 254 0.92 -8.46 -0.35
CA GLY A 254 0.44 -7.46 0.59
C GLY A 254 1.19 -7.60 1.91
N VAL A 255 1.69 -6.50 2.45
CA VAL A 255 2.41 -6.47 3.72
C VAL A 255 1.90 -5.33 4.60
N ALA A 256 1.89 -5.55 5.91
CA ALA A 256 1.65 -4.51 6.91
C ALA A 256 2.56 -4.73 8.11
N VAL A 257 2.89 -3.66 8.83
CA VAL A 257 3.66 -3.70 10.08
C VAL A 257 3.06 -2.73 11.08
N HIS A 258 2.95 -3.16 12.33
CA HIS A 258 2.53 -2.33 13.45
C HIS A 258 3.03 -2.92 14.76
N GLY A 259 3.69 -2.11 15.57
CA GLY A 259 4.45 -2.49 16.74
C GLY A 259 5.39 -3.65 16.43
N LYS A 260 5.26 -4.71 17.23
CA LYS A 260 6.00 -5.97 17.08
C LYS A 260 5.34 -6.96 16.12
N TYR A 261 4.33 -6.57 15.34
CA TYR A 261 3.62 -7.48 14.45
C TYR A 261 3.80 -7.08 12.98
N ALA A 262 3.98 -8.09 12.14
CA ALA A 262 3.98 -7.95 10.70
C ALA A 262 2.97 -8.92 10.10
N VAL A 263 2.28 -8.52 9.04
CA VAL A 263 1.31 -9.36 8.35
C VAL A 263 1.73 -9.50 6.91
N LEU A 264 1.83 -10.74 6.44
CA LEU A 264 2.24 -11.10 5.10
C LEU A 264 1.08 -11.82 4.43
N CYS A 265 0.63 -11.28 3.30
CA CYS A 265 -0.48 -11.85 2.54
C CYS A 265 0.02 -12.54 1.30
N GLY A 266 -0.67 -13.61 0.90
CA GLY A 266 -0.66 -14.06 -0.48
C GLY A 266 -0.41 -15.54 -0.75
N ASP A 267 -0.68 -16.50 0.14
CA ASP A 267 -0.28 -17.88 -0.22
C ASP A 267 -1.39 -18.79 -0.72
N ALA A 268 -1.19 -19.42 -1.88
CA ALA A 268 -1.63 -20.78 -2.14
C ALA A 268 -0.48 -21.56 -2.79
N GLY A 269 0.31 -22.26 -1.99
CA GLY A 269 1.35 -23.20 -2.46
C GLY A 269 0.79 -24.40 -3.26
N ILE A 270 1.69 -25.23 -3.79
CA ILE A 270 1.31 -26.45 -4.54
C ILE A 270 0.43 -27.36 -3.68
N GLY A 271 -0.82 -27.56 -4.07
CA GLY A 271 -1.76 -28.49 -3.43
C GLY A 271 -2.71 -27.88 -2.39
N VAL A 272 -2.63 -26.57 -2.11
CA VAL A 272 -3.64 -25.85 -1.30
C VAL A 272 -4.53 -25.00 -2.20
N THR A 273 -5.85 -25.10 -2.00
CA THR A 273 -6.87 -24.43 -2.80
C THR A 273 -7.34 -23.10 -2.22
N SER A 274 -6.70 -22.57 -1.16
CA SER A 274 -7.15 -21.34 -0.50
C SER A 274 -6.00 -20.41 -0.12
N PHE A 275 -6.21 -19.12 -0.33
CA PHE A 275 -5.29 -18.06 0.08
C PHE A 275 -5.19 -18.01 1.62
N ASN A 276 -3.98 -17.93 2.16
CA ASN A 276 -3.74 -17.68 3.58
C ASN A 276 -2.97 -16.37 3.82
N VAL A 277 -3.05 -15.90 5.07
CA VAL A 277 -2.35 -14.71 5.58
C VAL A 277 -1.55 -15.12 6.81
N GLN A 278 -0.30 -14.69 6.86
CA GLN A 278 0.63 -15.03 7.94
C GLN A 278 0.89 -13.81 8.82
N VAL A 279 0.73 -14.00 10.13
CA VAL A 279 1.05 -13.00 11.15
C VAL A 279 2.35 -13.40 11.80
N TYR A 280 3.33 -12.50 11.75
CA TYR A 280 4.63 -12.62 12.37
C TYR A 280 4.70 -11.72 13.61
N GLU A 281 5.42 -12.19 14.64
CA GLU A 281 5.75 -11.43 15.85
C GLU A 281 7.26 -11.26 15.93
N GLN A 282 7.71 -10.04 16.23
CA GLN A 282 9.11 -9.74 16.49
C GLN A 282 9.48 -10.25 17.89
N VAL A 283 10.44 -11.18 17.94
CA VAL A 283 11.00 -11.77 19.15
C VAL A 283 12.51 -11.52 19.13
N GLY A 284 12.96 -10.59 19.98
CA GLY A 284 14.32 -10.05 19.92
C GLY A 284 14.56 -9.33 18.59
N THR A 285 15.56 -9.77 17.84
CA THR A 285 15.93 -9.20 16.53
C THR A 285 15.33 -9.96 15.34
N THR A 286 14.53 -11.00 15.59
CA THR A 286 13.98 -11.90 14.57
C THR A 286 12.46 -11.84 14.51
N TRP A 287 11.90 -12.10 13.33
CA TRP A 287 10.47 -12.22 13.08
C TRP A 287 10.08 -13.69 13.02
N GLN A 288 9.17 -14.10 13.90
CA GLN A 288 8.71 -15.48 14.00
C GLN A 288 7.25 -15.60 13.58
N LEU A 289 6.91 -16.64 12.83
CA LEU A 289 5.52 -16.92 12.46
C LEU A 289 4.72 -17.19 13.74
N LYS A 290 3.74 -16.33 14.00
CA LYS A 290 2.86 -16.40 15.17
C LYS A 290 1.56 -17.12 14.86
N GLN A 291 0.97 -16.84 13.70
CA GLN A 291 -0.35 -17.34 13.33
C GLN A 291 -0.51 -17.40 11.81
N THR A 292 -1.17 -18.45 11.33
CA THR A 292 -1.66 -18.52 9.95
C THR A 292 -3.18 -18.37 9.96
N LEU A 293 -3.69 -17.36 9.27
CA LEU A 293 -5.11 -17.09 9.09
C LEU A 293 -5.55 -17.72 7.77
N LEU A 294 -6.45 -18.70 7.87
CA LEU A 294 -7.13 -19.26 6.71
C LEU A 294 -8.37 -18.43 6.38
N ASN A 295 -8.77 -18.44 5.10
CA ASN A 295 -9.99 -17.81 4.68
C ASN A 295 -11.19 -18.45 5.43
N PRO A 296 -11.93 -17.70 6.28
CA PRO A 296 -12.99 -18.27 7.10
C PRO A 296 -14.20 -18.73 6.27
N ASP A 297 -14.34 -18.25 5.04
CA ASP A 297 -15.39 -18.65 4.11
C ASP A 297 -14.94 -19.73 3.12
N ASN A 298 -13.71 -20.25 3.28
CA ASN A 298 -13.11 -21.26 2.41
C ASN A 298 -13.14 -20.90 0.91
N ALA A 299 -13.17 -19.59 0.60
CA ALA A 299 -13.12 -19.15 -0.78
C ALA A 299 -11.71 -19.34 -1.34
N ALA A 300 -11.65 -19.88 -2.56
CA ALA A 300 -10.39 -20.32 -3.15
C ALA A 300 -9.43 -19.19 -3.52
N TYR A 301 -9.94 -17.96 -3.66
CA TYR A 301 -9.15 -16.84 -4.18
C TYR A 301 -9.40 -15.52 -3.45
N GLY A 302 -8.36 -14.67 -3.44
CA GLY A 302 -8.46 -13.24 -3.11
C GLY A 302 -8.37 -12.89 -1.63
N TYR A 303 -8.41 -13.84 -0.69
CA TYR A 303 -8.23 -13.56 0.74
C TYR A 303 -6.86 -12.94 1.02
N GLY A 304 -6.84 -11.77 1.65
CA GLY A 304 -5.62 -11.02 1.93
C GLY A 304 -5.08 -10.22 0.74
N ARG A 305 -5.88 -9.92 -0.29
CA ARG A 305 -5.38 -9.13 -1.44
C ARG A 305 -4.96 -7.70 -1.06
N ALA A 306 -5.50 -7.17 0.02
CA ALA A 306 -5.05 -5.95 0.68
C ALA A 306 -5.13 -6.13 2.19
N VAL A 307 -4.23 -5.45 2.90
CA VAL A 307 -4.06 -5.58 4.34
C VAL A 307 -3.87 -4.20 4.97
N ALA A 308 -4.46 -4.00 6.14
CA ALA A 308 -4.16 -2.89 7.03
C ALA A 308 -4.10 -3.40 8.47
N LEU A 309 -3.14 -2.90 9.24
CA LEU A 309 -2.89 -3.32 10.62
C LEU A 309 -2.70 -2.10 11.49
N ASN A 310 -3.29 -2.12 12.69
CA ASN A 310 -2.98 -1.20 13.77
C ASN A 310 -2.91 -1.96 15.11
N ALA A 311 -2.85 -1.23 16.22
CA ALA A 311 -2.63 -1.79 17.57
C ALA A 311 -3.66 -2.85 17.99
N GLY A 312 -4.88 -2.77 17.48
CA GLY A 312 -5.98 -3.64 17.91
C GLY A 312 -6.74 -4.33 16.79
N VAL A 313 -6.52 -3.93 15.53
CA VAL A 313 -7.33 -4.37 14.39
C VAL A 313 -6.45 -4.74 13.21
N LEU A 314 -6.76 -5.89 12.62
CA LEU A 314 -6.28 -6.31 11.31
C LEU A 314 -7.46 -6.36 10.34
N LEU A 315 -7.34 -5.63 9.23
CA LEU A 315 -8.29 -5.66 8.12
C LEU A 315 -7.70 -6.43 6.95
N LEU A 316 -8.48 -7.37 6.40
CA LEU A 316 -8.10 -8.16 5.23
C LEU A 316 -9.18 -8.08 4.17
N ALA A 317 -8.81 -7.64 2.98
CA ALA A 317 -9.71 -7.60 1.84
C ALA A 317 -9.72 -8.94 1.08
N SER A 318 -10.91 -9.33 0.62
CA SER A 318 -11.12 -10.41 -0.35
C SER A 318 -11.97 -9.89 -1.51
N PRO A 319 -11.35 -9.14 -2.44
CA PRO A 319 -12.00 -8.75 -3.68
C PRO A 319 -12.18 -10.03 -4.52
N SER A 320 -13.42 -10.30 -4.95
CA SER A 320 -13.79 -11.52 -5.71
C SER A 320 -12.81 -11.85 -6.83
N SER A 321 -12.45 -13.12 -6.99
CA SER A 321 -11.63 -13.57 -8.13
C SER A 321 -12.01 -14.95 -8.68
N GLY A 322 -13.29 -15.36 -8.58
CA GLY A 322 -13.76 -16.63 -9.17
C GLY A 322 -15.12 -16.52 -9.85
N ALA A 323 -15.35 -17.39 -10.85
CA ALA A 323 -16.50 -17.47 -11.78
C ALA A 323 -17.91 -17.59 -11.13
N ASN A 324 -18.01 -17.56 -9.80
CA ASN A 324 -19.21 -17.93 -9.06
C ASN A 324 -19.86 -16.75 -8.32
N ASN A 325 -19.57 -15.51 -8.71
CA ASN A 325 -20.26 -14.30 -8.21
C ASN A 325 -20.25 -14.16 -6.66
N GLN A 326 -19.21 -14.67 -5.98
CA GLN A 326 -19.09 -14.54 -4.53
C GLN A 326 -18.93 -13.07 -4.13
N ALA A 327 -19.71 -12.62 -3.15
CA ALA A 327 -19.67 -11.26 -2.64
C ALA A 327 -18.25 -10.87 -2.19
N ARG A 328 -17.83 -9.65 -2.53
CA ARG A 328 -16.58 -9.05 -2.04
C ARG A 328 -16.67 -8.87 -0.53
N LYS A 329 -15.64 -9.28 0.20
CA LYS A 329 -15.65 -9.26 1.67
C LYS A 329 -14.46 -8.49 2.23
N LEU A 330 -14.70 -7.88 3.40
CA LEU A 330 -13.69 -7.32 4.27
C LEU A 330 -13.77 -8.06 5.60
N TYR A 331 -12.66 -8.62 6.06
CA TYR A 331 -12.58 -9.30 7.34
C TYR A 331 -11.91 -8.37 8.35
N ARG A 332 -12.51 -8.23 9.53
CA ARG A 332 -11.97 -7.47 10.65
C ARG A 332 -11.61 -8.43 11.76
N TYR A 333 -10.32 -8.65 11.95
CA TYR A 333 -9.77 -9.38 13.08
C TYR A 333 -9.45 -8.41 14.22
N GLU A 334 -9.68 -8.85 15.44
CA GLU A 334 -9.25 -8.16 16.65
C GLU A 334 -7.97 -8.80 17.15
N LEU A 335 -6.94 -8.00 17.38
CA LEU A 335 -5.70 -8.44 17.96
C LEU A 335 -5.84 -8.43 19.49
N ARG A 336 -6.08 -9.59 20.08
CA ARG A 336 -6.26 -9.77 21.53
C ARG A 336 -5.20 -10.73 22.05
N ASN A 337 -4.48 -10.32 23.11
CA ASN A 337 -3.44 -11.14 23.75
C ASN A 337 -2.41 -11.71 22.76
N GLY A 338 -2.06 -10.93 21.73
CA GLY A 338 -1.09 -11.32 20.71
C GLY A 338 -1.56 -12.35 19.68
N SER A 339 -2.88 -12.54 19.54
CA SER A 339 -3.48 -13.37 18.49
C SER A 339 -4.61 -12.62 17.78
N CYS A 340 -4.71 -12.81 16.46
CA CYS A 340 -5.79 -12.29 15.65
C CYS A 340 -7.02 -13.19 15.77
N GLN A 341 -8.11 -12.64 16.31
CA GLN A 341 -9.38 -13.33 16.49
C GLN A 341 -10.44 -12.72 15.58
N LEU A 342 -11.17 -13.55 14.84
CA LEU A 342 -12.33 -13.08 14.09
C LEU A 342 -13.54 -13.06 15.05
N PRO A 343 -14.16 -11.89 15.34
CA PRO A 343 -15.37 -11.85 16.13
C PRO A 343 -16.47 -12.71 15.49
N LEU A 344 -17.31 -13.33 16.31
CA LEU A 344 -18.46 -14.09 15.81
C LEU A 344 -19.34 -13.18 14.94
N ARG A 345 -19.71 -13.64 13.75
CA ARG A 345 -20.70 -12.97 12.92
C ARG A 345 -22.04 -13.13 13.63
N ASN A 346 -22.58 -12.06 14.20
CA ASN A 346 -23.99 -12.07 14.57
C ASN A 346 -24.78 -12.21 13.26
N SER A 347 -25.54 -13.30 13.18
CA SER A 347 -26.35 -13.73 12.03
C SER A 347 -27.35 -12.68 11.58
#